data_AF-A0A9P3BV73-F1
#
_entry.id   AF-A0A9P3BV73-F1
#
_cell.length_a   1.000
_cell.length_b   1.000
_cell.length_c   1.000
_cell.angle_alpha   90.00
_cell.angle_beta   90.00
_cell.angle_gamma   90.00
#
_symmetry.space_group_name_H-M   'P 1'
#
loop_
_entity.id
_entity.type
_entity.pdbx_description
1 polymer ?
#
loop_
_entity_poly.entity_id
_entity_poly.type
_entity_poly.pdbx_seq_one_letter_code
_entity_poly.pdbx_strand_id
1 'polypeptide(L)'
;MEYHEFMIFDRPSEQYGDDGVRDYPKAVYLSMSFVTTSYLAFSLVIYAWCGKWIASPSLGSAGETVKRVAYGIALPGLIVSGALYVHVGAKYLFLGCTVTLSAISFILASAIPIFTYVLALVGSLCYSPLAICLPGWLWLYSHQHYRQGSVGRLVIYGLHVGMILLGVFMTIGGTYGVVVQIMDAYRNGRIDQAFSCADNSGTVS
;
A
#
# COMPACT_ATOMS: atom_id res chain seq x y z
N MET A 1 -36.36 3.60 -9.54
CA MET A 1 -34.98 3.68 -10.06
C MET A 1 -34.10 2.52 -9.57
N GLU A 2 -34.54 1.74 -8.58
CA GLU A 2 -33.82 0.56 -8.03
C GLU A 2 -33.76 -0.67 -8.96
N TYR A 3 -34.74 -0.84 -9.85
CA TYR A 3 -34.84 -2.04 -10.71
C TYR A 3 -33.86 -2.04 -11.90
N HIS A 4 -33.26 -0.90 -12.26
CA HIS A 4 -32.30 -0.83 -13.37
C HIS A 4 -30.86 -1.13 -12.96
N GLU A 5 -30.48 -0.95 -11.68
CA GLU A 5 -29.16 -1.36 -11.17
C GLU A 5 -29.11 -2.86 -10.89
N PHE A 6 -30.19 -3.45 -10.39
CA PHE A 6 -30.24 -4.89 -10.12
C PHE A 6 -30.09 -5.73 -11.40
N MET A 7 -30.61 -5.25 -12.53
CA MET A 7 -30.51 -5.93 -13.83
C MET A 7 -29.11 -5.85 -14.47
N ILE A 8 -28.21 -4.96 -13.99
CA ILE A 8 -26.80 -4.97 -14.41
C ILE A 8 -26.01 -6.07 -13.69
N PHE A 9 -26.39 -6.40 -12.45
CA PHE A 9 -25.66 -7.36 -11.61
C PHE A 9 -26.09 -8.82 -11.80
N ASP A 10 -27.26 -9.06 -12.39
CA ASP A 10 -27.81 -10.40 -12.64
C ASP A 10 -27.74 -10.80 -14.12
N ARG A 11 -26.64 -10.44 -14.82
CA ARG A 11 -26.40 -11.05 -16.14
C ARG A 11 -26.03 -12.53 -15.93
N PRO A 12 -26.71 -13.47 -16.60
CA PRO A 12 -26.35 -14.89 -16.53
C PRO A 12 -24.90 -15.07 -16.99
N SER A 13 -24.12 -15.84 -16.23
CA SER A 13 -22.70 -16.17 -16.46
C SER A 13 -22.40 -16.80 -17.82
N GLU A 14 -23.43 -17.13 -18.59
CA GLU A 14 -23.40 -17.80 -19.88
C GLU A 14 -23.22 -16.82 -21.06
N GLN A 15 -23.41 -15.50 -20.84
CA GLN A 15 -23.20 -14.48 -21.88
C GLN A 15 -21.80 -13.85 -21.86
N TYR A 16 -20.98 -14.20 -20.87
CA TYR A 16 -19.54 -13.91 -20.81
C TYR A 16 -18.84 -15.15 -21.38
N GLY A 17 -18.69 -15.21 -22.69
CA GLY A 17 -18.04 -16.32 -23.35
C GLY A 17 -16.55 -16.40 -22.99
N ASP A 18 -15.83 -17.29 -23.66
CA ASP A 18 -14.36 -17.43 -23.55
C ASP A 18 -13.58 -16.11 -23.85
N ASP A 19 -14.26 -15.08 -24.35
CA ASP A 19 -13.72 -13.73 -24.58
C ASP A 19 -13.31 -13.04 -23.27
N GLY A 20 -14.17 -13.09 -22.27
CA GLY A 20 -13.95 -12.40 -21.01
C GLY A 20 -12.79 -12.96 -20.15
N VAL A 21 -12.58 -14.27 -20.15
CA VAL A 21 -11.45 -14.93 -19.46
C VAL A 21 -10.11 -14.55 -20.12
N ARG A 22 -10.10 -14.37 -21.46
CA ARG A 22 -8.90 -14.00 -22.22
C ARG A 22 -8.56 -12.51 -22.12
N ASP A 23 -9.52 -11.67 -21.74
CA ASP A 23 -9.31 -10.22 -21.62
C ASP A 23 -8.85 -9.78 -20.23
N TYR A 24 -9.13 -10.56 -19.18
CA TYR A 24 -8.64 -10.32 -17.83
C TYR A 24 -7.11 -10.06 -17.75
N PRO A 25 -6.22 -10.93 -18.28
CA PRO A 25 -4.78 -10.69 -18.19
C PRO A 25 -4.36 -9.40 -18.91
N LYS A 26 -5.01 -9.06 -20.03
CA LYS A 26 -4.70 -7.82 -20.79
C LYS A 26 -5.01 -6.58 -19.95
N ALA A 27 -6.16 -6.57 -19.26
CA ALA A 27 -6.55 -5.49 -18.36
C ALA A 27 -5.57 -5.35 -17.17
N VAL A 28 -5.13 -6.47 -16.61
CA VAL A 28 -4.13 -6.46 -15.51
C VAL A 28 -2.78 -5.91 -16.00
N TYR A 29 -2.26 -6.37 -17.14
CA TYR A 29 -1.00 -5.84 -17.68
C TYR A 29 -1.08 -4.36 -18.06
N LEU A 30 -2.21 -3.92 -18.62
CA LEU A 30 -2.43 -2.51 -18.94
C LEU A 30 -2.45 -1.64 -17.67
N SER A 31 -3.19 -2.05 -16.65
CA SER A 31 -3.26 -1.30 -15.39
C SER A 31 -1.93 -1.27 -14.64
N MET A 32 -1.23 -2.40 -14.56
CA MET A 32 0.08 -2.47 -13.89
C MET A 32 1.17 -1.68 -14.63
N SER A 33 1.18 -1.72 -15.96
CA SER A 33 2.13 -0.92 -16.75
C SER A 33 1.86 0.58 -16.60
N PHE A 34 0.58 1.00 -16.57
CA PHE A 34 0.20 2.39 -16.33
C PHE A 34 0.63 2.88 -14.94
N VAL A 35 0.33 2.11 -13.90
CA VAL A 35 0.74 2.45 -12.52
C VAL A 35 2.26 2.51 -12.41
N THR A 36 2.98 1.50 -12.93
CA THR A 36 4.45 1.47 -12.85
C THR A 36 5.08 2.65 -13.58
N THR A 37 4.58 2.97 -14.77
CA THR A 37 5.10 4.09 -15.57
C THR A 37 4.84 5.43 -14.91
N SER A 38 3.64 5.64 -14.35
CA SER A 38 3.33 6.90 -13.65
C SER A 38 4.18 7.10 -12.40
N TYR A 39 4.39 6.05 -11.59
CA TYR A 39 5.26 6.10 -10.43
C TYR A 39 6.72 6.36 -10.81
N LEU A 40 7.23 5.70 -11.85
CA LEU A 40 8.60 5.93 -12.33
C LEU A 40 8.77 7.34 -12.89
N ALA A 41 7.83 7.82 -13.71
CA ALA A 41 7.88 9.16 -14.27
C ALA A 41 7.88 10.23 -13.16
N PHE A 42 6.97 10.12 -12.19
CA PHE A 42 6.92 11.04 -11.06
C PHE A 42 8.20 11.01 -10.22
N SER A 43 8.71 9.81 -9.93
CA SER A 43 9.94 9.63 -9.14
C SER A 43 11.16 10.23 -9.83
N LEU A 44 11.31 10.01 -11.14
CA LEU A 44 12.41 10.55 -11.93
C LEU A 44 12.35 12.08 -12.02
N VAL A 45 11.16 12.65 -12.24
CA VAL A 45 10.97 14.10 -12.27
C VAL A 45 11.33 14.71 -10.92
N ILE A 46 10.76 14.23 -9.82
CA ILE A 46 11.08 14.80 -8.50
C ILE A 46 12.56 14.65 -8.18
N TYR A 47 13.17 13.52 -8.50
CA TYR A 47 14.59 13.32 -8.26
C TYR A 47 15.47 14.30 -9.08
N ALA A 48 15.10 14.58 -10.33
CA ALA A 48 15.81 15.54 -11.18
C ALA A 48 15.73 16.99 -10.65
N TRP A 49 14.59 17.39 -10.07
CA TRP A 49 14.36 18.78 -9.63
C TRP A 49 14.66 19.04 -8.15
N CYS A 50 14.43 18.07 -7.26
CA CYS A 50 14.62 18.22 -5.81
C CYS A 50 15.94 17.58 -5.31
N GLY A 51 16.58 16.72 -6.11
CA GLY A 51 17.83 16.05 -5.77
C GLY A 51 17.72 15.07 -4.59
N LYS A 52 18.84 14.86 -3.89
CA LYS A 52 18.98 13.86 -2.81
C LYS A 52 18.15 14.19 -1.55
N TRP A 53 17.77 15.45 -1.33
CA TRP A 53 17.17 15.93 -0.09
C TRP A 53 15.67 16.23 -0.24
N ILE A 54 14.91 15.24 -0.72
CA ILE A 54 13.46 15.32 -0.81
C ILE A 54 12.84 15.23 0.59
N ALA A 55 11.94 16.15 0.89
CA ALA A 55 11.14 16.12 2.11
C ALA A 55 10.21 14.90 2.08
N SER A 56 9.93 14.33 3.24
CA SER A 56 8.95 13.26 3.37
C SER A 56 7.76 13.79 4.17
N PRO A 57 6.54 13.82 3.59
CA PRO A 57 6.15 13.43 2.23
C PRO A 57 6.69 14.38 1.13
N SER A 58 6.84 13.87 -0.11
CA SER A 58 7.51 14.56 -1.23
C SER A 58 6.94 15.93 -1.59
N LEU A 59 5.64 16.15 -1.31
CA LEU A 59 4.97 17.43 -1.49
C LEU A 59 5.60 18.58 -0.69
N GLY A 60 6.27 18.25 0.42
CA GLY A 60 6.94 19.23 1.29
C GLY A 60 8.12 19.94 0.64
N SER A 61 8.68 19.40 -0.44
CA SER A 61 9.75 20.03 -1.21
C SER A 61 9.24 21.07 -2.21
N ALA A 62 7.93 21.20 -2.40
CA ALA A 62 7.35 22.22 -3.26
C ALA A 62 7.27 23.59 -2.55
N GLY A 63 7.28 24.69 -3.31
CA GLY A 63 7.13 26.04 -2.77
C GLY A 63 5.84 26.23 -1.96
N GLU A 64 5.84 27.19 -1.03
CA GLU A 64 4.78 27.38 -0.02
C GLU A 64 3.36 27.43 -0.60
N THR A 65 3.17 28.15 -1.70
CA THR A 65 1.87 28.25 -2.39
C THR A 65 1.41 26.92 -2.97
N VAL A 66 2.32 26.19 -3.63
CA VAL A 66 2.03 24.91 -4.28
C VAL A 66 1.71 23.85 -3.23
N LYS A 67 2.47 23.82 -2.13
CA LYS A 67 2.24 22.92 -0.99
C LYS A 67 0.82 23.07 -0.45
N ARG A 68 0.38 24.29 -0.15
CA ARG A 68 -0.97 24.56 0.40
C ARG A 68 -2.10 24.12 -0.54
N VAL A 69 -1.99 24.47 -1.83
CA VAL A 69 -2.97 24.07 -2.85
C VAL A 69 -3.01 22.56 -3.00
N ALA A 70 -1.86 21.91 -3.10
CA ALA A 70 -1.77 20.48 -3.30
C ALA A 70 -2.29 19.68 -2.10
N TYR A 71 -2.00 20.09 -0.87
CA TYR A 71 -2.64 19.50 0.33
C TYR A 71 -4.15 19.76 0.36
N GLY A 72 -4.61 20.93 -0.06
CA GLY A 72 -6.04 21.25 -0.16
C GLY A 72 -6.79 20.33 -1.12
N ILE A 73 -6.20 19.99 -2.27
CA ILE A 73 -6.78 19.06 -3.26
C ILE A 73 -6.64 17.60 -2.81
N ALA A 74 -5.53 17.24 -2.16
CA ALA A 74 -5.28 15.89 -1.70
C ALA A 74 -6.23 15.49 -0.55
N LEU A 75 -6.62 16.43 0.31
CA LEU A 75 -7.40 16.14 1.52
C LEU A 75 -8.78 15.53 1.22
N PRO A 76 -9.61 16.05 0.31
CA PRO A 76 -10.86 15.38 -0.10
C PRO A 76 -10.62 13.96 -0.63
N GLY A 77 -9.59 13.79 -1.47
CA GLY A 77 -9.23 12.49 -2.03
C GLY A 77 -8.86 11.48 -0.95
N LEU A 78 -8.09 11.89 0.06
CA LEU A 78 -7.72 11.07 1.22
C LEU A 78 -8.94 10.70 2.07
N ILE A 79 -9.86 11.64 2.32
CA ILE A 79 -11.08 11.39 3.09
C ILE A 79 -11.98 10.38 2.37
N VAL A 80 -12.24 10.59 1.07
CA VAL A 80 -13.08 9.70 0.26
C VAL A 80 -12.45 8.31 0.15
N SER A 81 -11.14 8.22 -0.13
CA SER A 81 -10.43 6.94 -0.22
C SER A 81 -10.49 6.19 1.11
N GLY A 82 -10.23 6.87 2.23
CA GLY A 82 -10.31 6.29 3.57
C GLY A 82 -11.72 5.79 3.91
N ALA A 83 -12.74 6.58 3.58
CA ALA A 83 -14.14 6.21 3.78
C ALA A 83 -14.53 4.99 2.94
N LEU A 84 -14.07 4.91 1.68
CA LEU A 84 -14.31 3.74 0.82
C LEU A 84 -13.65 2.47 1.35
N TYR A 85 -12.39 2.53 1.80
CA TYR A 85 -11.72 1.37 2.41
C TYR A 85 -12.45 0.88 3.66
N VAL A 86 -12.93 1.81 4.49
CA VAL A 86 -13.73 1.51 5.68
C VAL A 86 -15.11 0.93 5.31
N HIS A 87 -15.77 1.46 4.28
CA HIS A 87 -17.08 1.00 3.81
C HIS A 87 -17.06 -0.37 3.16
N VAL A 88 -16.04 -0.69 2.37
CA VAL A 88 -15.91 -2.01 1.73
C VAL A 88 -15.74 -3.11 2.78
N GLY A 89 -15.07 -2.82 3.91
CA GLY A 89 -15.01 -3.74 5.06
C GLY A 89 -16.32 -3.82 5.86
N ALA A 90 -17.09 -2.74 5.91
CA ALA A 90 -18.33 -2.66 6.68
C ALA A 90 -19.50 -3.47 6.08
N LYS A 91 -19.48 -3.77 4.77
CA LYS A 91 -20.64 -4.42 4.17
C LYS A 91 -20.84 -5.89 4.56
N TYR A 92 -19.84 -6.61 5.07
CA TYR A 92 -20.05 -8.00 5.51
C TYR A 92 -19.19 -8.55 6.68
N LEU A 93 -18.27 -7.80 7.33
CA LEU A 93 -17.40 -8.41 8.38
C LEU A 93 -16.99 -7.49 9.55
N PHE A 94 -17.96 -7.00 10.32
CA PHE A 94 -17.77 -6.48 11.69
C PHE A 94 -17.30 -5.01 11.81
N LEU A 95 -18.24 -4.11 12.12
CA LEU A 95 -18.02 -2.72 12.56
C LEU A 95 -16.90 -2.59 13.62
N GLY A 96 -16.75 -3.60 14.49
CA GLY A 96 -15.72 -3.63 15.54
C GLY A 96 -14.29 -3.71 15.02
N CYS A 97 -14.03 -4.45 13.94
CA CYS A 97 -12.70 -4.51 13.32
C CYS A 97 -12.30 -3.14 12.76
N THR A 98 -13.24 -2.47 12.09
CA THR A 98 -13.05 -1.12 11.56
C THR A 98 -12.73 -0.11 12.65
N VAL A 99 -13.51 -0.08 13.75
CA VAL A 99 -13.26 0.85 14.85
C VAL A 99 -11.90 0.58 15.52
N THR A 100 -11.54 -0.70 15.67
CA THR A 100 -10.25 -1.11 16.26
C THR A 100 -9.07 -0.70 15.38
N LEU A 101 -9.14 -0.94 14.07
CA LEU A 101 -8.10 -0.54 13.13
C LEU A 101 -7.95 0.99 13.05
N SER A 102 -9.06 1.73 13.08
CA SER A 102 -9.04 3.19 13.14
C SER A 102 -8.38 3.70 14.43
N ALA A 103 -8.68 3.10 15.58
CA ALA A 103 -8.05 3.46 16.85
C ALA A 103 -6.53 3.17 16.84
N ILE A 104 -6.12 2.01 16.34
CA ILE A 104 -4.70 1.65 16.20
C ILE A 104 -4.00 2.61 15.23
N SER A 105 -4.61 2.91 14.08
CA SER A 105 -4.04 3.85 13.10
C SER A 105 -3.87 5.25 13.69
N PHE A 106 -4.82 5.71 14.49
CA PHE A 106 -4.72 7.00 15.18
C PHE A 106 -3.54 7.03 16.16
N ILE A 107 -3.35 5.97 16.94
CA ILE A 107 -2.22 5.84 17.88
C ILE A 107 -0.88 5.79 17.12
N LEU A 108 -0.80 5.03 16.03
CA LEU A 108 0.44 4.94 15.25
C LEU A 108 0.78 6.27 14.57
N ALA A 109 -0.21 7.02 14.11
CA ALA A 109 -0.02 8.33 13.51
C ALA A 109 0.52 9.37 14.52
N SER A 110 0.08 9.32 15.78
CA SER A 110 0.59 10.21 16.83
C SER A 110 1.92 9.76 17.43
N ALA A 111 2.20 8.45 17.42
CA ALA A 111 3.46 7.88 17.92
C ALA A 111 4.61 7.96 16.92
N ILE A 112 4.33 7.99 15.62
CA ILE A 112 5.33 8.00 14.55
C ILE A 112 5.05 9.20 13.63
N PRO A 113 5.47 10.43 13.99
CA PRO A 113 5.20 11.63 13.20
C PRO A 113 6.03 11.72 11.91
N ILE A 114 6.81 10.69 11.58
CA ILE A 114 7.60 10.60 10.34
C ILE A 114 6.91 9.65 9.37
N PHE A 115 6.34 10.23 8.31
CA PHE A 115 5.54 9.52 7.30
C PHE A 115 6.24 8.30 6.69
N THR A 116 7.55 8.40 6.43
CA THR A 116 8.34 7.33 5.82
C THR A 116 8.38 6.07 6.68
N TYR A 117 8.44 6.21 8.01
CA TYR A 117 8.43 5.07 8.92
C TYR A 117 7.07 4.36 8.91
N VAL A 118 5.97 5.12 8.85
CA VAL A 118 4.61 4.56 8.75
C VAL A 118 4.43 3.82 7.42
N LEU A 119 4.85 4.41 6.30
CA LEU A 119 4.77 3.73 5.00
C LEU A 119 5.58 2.43 4.96
N ALA A 120 6.80 2.43 5.51
CA ALA A 120 7.65 1.25 5.57
C ALA A 120 7.07 0.17 6.51
N LEU A 121 6.44 0.57 7.63
CA LEU A 121 5.78 -0.36 8.55
C LEU A 121 4.55 -1.00 7.90
N VAL A 122 3.70 -0.21 7.23
CA VAL A 122 2.52 -0.74 6.50
C VAL A 122 2.96 -1.65 5.35
N GLY A 123 4.01 -1.28 4.62
CA GLY A 123 4.55 -2.11 3.53
C GLY A 123 5.08 -3.46 4.01
N SER A 124 5.79 -3.48 5.15
CA SER A 124 6.32 -4.73 5.71
C SER A 124 5.24 -5.59 6.38
N LEU A 125 4.33 -5.00 7.16
CA LEU A 125 3.32 -5.76 7.92
C LEU A 125 2.08 -6.16 7.11
N CYS A 126 1.63 -5.32 6.17
CA CYS A 126 0.38 -5.54 5.46
C CYS A 126 0.65 -6.02 4.03
N TYR A 127 1.48 -5.31 3.28
CA TYR A 127 1.70 -5.61 1.87
C TYR A 127 2.51 -6.89 1.68
N SER A 128 3.62 -7.07 2.42
CA SER A 128 4.49 -8.23 2.25
C SER A 128 3.78 -9.59 2.47
N PRO A 129 3.06 -9.84 3.58
CA PRO A 129 2.37 -11.11 3.75
C PRO A 129 1.15 -11.28 2.84
N LEU A 130 0.38 -10.23 2.56
CA LEU A 130 -0.85 -10.35 1.78
C LEU A 130 -0.63 -10.34 0.27
N ALA A 131 0.31 -9.54 -0.22
CA ALA A 131 0.54 -9.36 -1.66
C ALA A 131 1.67 -10.25 -2.20
N ILE A 132 2.60 -10.71 -1.35
CA ILE A 132 3.71 -11.58 -1.78
C ILE A 132 3.52 -13.00 -1.24
N CYS A 133 3.37 -13.19 0.07
CA CYS A 133 3.31 -14.54 0.64
C CYS A 133 2.01 -15.28 0.32
N LEU A 134 0.84 -14.66 0.49
CA LEU A 134 -0.46 -15.29 0.25
C LEU A 134 -0.65 -15.80 -1.20
N PRO A 135 -0.46 -14.99 -2.26
CA PRO A 135 -0.61 -15.48 -3.63
C PRO A 135 0.45 -16.53 -3.98
N GLY A 136 1.69 -16.36 -3.49
CA GLY A 136 2.73 -17.38 -3.65
C GLY A 136 2.33 -18.72 -3.02
N TRP A 137 1.79 -18.69 -1.80
CA TRP A 137 1.31 -19.88 -1.09
C TRP A 137 0.12 -20.54 -1.80
N LEU A 138 -0.87 -19.75 -2.21
CA LEU A 138 -2.06 -20.24 -2.91
C LEU A 138 -1.69 -20.90 -4.25
N TRP A 139 -0.72 -20.33 -4.96
CA TRP A 139 -0.20 -20.92 -6.18
C TRP A 139 0.51 -22.26 -5.91
N LEU A 140 1.35 -22.35 -4.87
CA LEU A 140 2.00 -23.60 -4.49
C LEU A 140 1.01 -24.69 -4.04
N TYR A 141 -0.06 -24.30 -3.34
CA TYR A 141 -1.11 -25.23 -2.91
C TYR A 141 -1.84 -25.85 -4.11
N SER A 142 -2.14 -25.05 -5.14
CA SER A 142 -2.79 -25.53 -6.37
C SER A 142 -1.84 -26.31 -7.29
N HIS A 143 -0.54 -25.98 -7.29
CA HIS A 143 0.46 -26.52 -8.22
C HIS A 143 1.48 -27.46 -7.57
N GLN A 144 1.09 -28.20 -6.52
CA GLN A 144 1.99 -29.13 -5.81
C GLN A 144 2.64 -30.19 -6.73
N HIS A 145 1.96 -30.59 -7.81
CA HIS A 145 2.45 -31.56 -8.78
C HIS A 145 3.64 -31.06 -9.61
N TYR A 146 3.93 -29.75 -9.64
CA TYR A 146 5.10 -29.20 -10.34
C TYR A 146 6.44 -29.63 -9.73
N ARG A 147 6.44 -30.12 -8.47
CA ARG A 147 7.63 -30.64 -7.78
C ARG A 147 8.25 -31.85 -8.47
N GLN A 148 7.46 -32.61 -9.22
CA GLN A 148 7.88 -33.84 -9.91
C GLN A 148 7.95 -33.63 -11.44
N GLY A 149 7.80 -32.39 -11.90
CA GLY A 149 7.78 -32.04 -13.32
C GLY A 149 9.17 -31.90 -13.95
N SER A 150 9.20 -31.46 -15.21
CA SER A 150 10.43 -31.07 -15.91
C SER A 150 11.15 -29.93 -15.18
N VAL A 151 12.44 -29.74 -15.49
CA VAL A 151 13.29 -28.70 -14.88
C VAL A 151 12.62 -27.31 -14.90
N GLY A 152 11.96 -26.94 -16.00
CA GLY A 152 11.25 -25.66 -16.09
C GLY A 152 10.10 -25.52 -15.06
N ARG A 153 9.35 -26.59 -14.81
CA ARG A 153 8.28 -26.60 -13.79
C ARG A 153 8.85 -26.53 -12.38
N LEU A 154 9.97 -27.20 -12.14
CA LEU A 154 10.68 -27.13 -10.86
C LEU A 154 11.24 -25.73 -10.60
N VAL A 155 11.76 -25.05 -11.62
CA VAL A 155 12.22 -23.66 -11.51
C VAL A 155 11.05 -22.73 -11.16
N ILE A 156 9.91 -22.82 -11.85
CA ILE A 156 8.73 -21.99 -11.54
C ILE A 156 8.24 -22.26 -10.11
N TYR A 157 8.20 -23.53 -9.70
CA TYR A 157 7.86 -23.90 -8.33
C TYR A 157 8.84 -23.29 -7.31
N GLY A 158 10.14 -23.38 -7.58
CA GLY A 158 11.20 -22.78 -6.77
C GLY A 158 11.10 -21.26 -6.68
N LEU A 159 10.74 -20.57 -7.77
CA LEU A 159 10.53 -19.12 -7.79
C LEU A 159 9.38 -18.71 -6.85
N HIS A 160 8.27 -19.44 -6.86
CA HIS A 160 7.14 -19.14 -5.96
C HIS A 160 7.48 -19.43 -4.48
N VAL A 161 8.26 -20.48 -4.19
CA VAL A 161 8.83 -20.68 -2.85
C VAL A 161 9.75 -19.50 -2.47
N GLY A 162 10.61 -19.07 -3.38
CA GLY A 162 11.50 -17.92 -3.20
C GLY A 162 10.74 -16.62 -2.91
N MET A 163 9.62 -16.37 -3.60
CA MET A 163 8.75 -15.22 -3.34
C MET A 163 8.20 -15.24 -1.90
N ILE A 164 7.75 -16.40 -1.40
CA ILE A 164 7.28 -16.51 -0.01
C ILE A 164 8.40 -16.21 0.97
N LEU A 165 9.59 -16.77 0.76
CA LEU A 165 10.75 -16.52 1.62
C LEU A 165 11.15 -15.04 1.60
N LEU A 166 11.15 -14.41 0.43
CA LEU A 166 11.40 -12.98 0.28
C LEU A 166 10.35 -12.15 1.02
N GLY A 167 9.06 -12.51 0.93
CA GLY A 167 7.99 -11.83 1.66
C GLY A 167 8.13 -11.99 3.19
N VAL A 168 8.46 -13.18 3.68
CA VAL A 168 8.74 -13.39 5.11
C VAL A 168 9.94 -12.56 5.56
N PHE A 169 11.01 -12.55 4.75
CA PHE A 169 12.19 -11.72 5.02
C PHE A 169 11.86 -10.23 5.04
N MET A 170 11.10 -9.72 4.07
CA MET A 170 10.69 -8.31 4.00
C MET A 170 9.76 -7.94 5.16
N THR A 171 8.91 -8.87 5.61
CA THR A 171 8.05 -8.67 6.79
C THR A 171 8.92 -8.49 8.04
N ILE A 172 9.78 -9.46 8.34
CA ILE A 172 10.60 -9.45 9.56
C ILE A 172 11.68 -8.36 9.50
N GLY A 173 12.49 -8.37 8.44
CA GLY A 173 13.59 -7.43 8.25
C GLY A 173 13.11 -6.00 8.05
N GLY A 174 12.01 -5.80 7.32
CA GLY A 174 11.41 -4.49 7.13
C GLY A 174 10.84 -3.93 8.43
N THR A 175 10.08 -4.73 9.20
CA THR A 175 9.56 -4.29 10.50
C THR A 175 10.69 -3.98 11.47
N TYR A 176 11.69 -4.87 11.58
CA TYR A 176 12.85 -4.64 12.43
C TYR A 176 13.60 -3.35 12.05
N GLY A 177 13.86 -3.14 10.75
CA GLY A 177 14.52 -1.95 10.25
C GLY A 177 13.78 -0.67 10.61
N VAL A 178 12.46 -0.66 10.47
CA VAL A 178 11.63 0.50 10.86
C VAL A 178 11.66 0.73 12.37
N VAL A 179 11.58 -0.33 13.18
CA VAL A 179 11.65 -0.20 14.65
C VAL A 179 12.98 0.41 15.07
N VAL A 180 14.10 -0.02 14.48
CA VAL A 180 15.42 0.58 14.74
C VAL A 180 15.45 2.06 14.34
N GLN A 181 14.93 2.40 13.16
CA GLN A 181 14.86 3.80 12.71
C GLN A 181 14.03 4.68 13.64
N ILE A 182 12.91 4.17 14.15
CA ILE A 182 12.06 4.89 15.12
C ILE A 182 12.84 5.09 16.42
N MET A 183 13.48 4.05 16.97
CA MET A 183 14.27 4.17 18.20
C MET A 183 15.39 5.20 18.05
N ASP A 184 16.10 5.20 16.92
CA ASP A 184 17.17 6.15 16.65
C ASP A 184 16.63 7.58 16.47
N ALA A 185 15.42 7.74 15.92
CA ALA A 185 14.79 9.05 15.81
C ALA A 185 14.43 9.65 17.19
N TYR A 186 13.92 8.83 18.13
CA TYR A 186 13.69 9.23 19.51
C TYR A 186 15.00 9.53 20.25
N ARG A 187 16.02 8.68 20.11
CA ARG A 187 17.33 8.86 20.78
C ARG A 187 18.05 10.12 20.36
N ASN A 188 17.95 10.48 19.07
CA ASN A 188 18.61 11.65 18.51
C ASN A 188 17.77 12.94 18.63
N GLY A 189 16.63 12.90 19.34
CA GLY A 189 15.76 14.06 19.53
C GLY A 189 15.05 14.54 18.26
N ARG A 190 14.94 13.70 17.22
CA ARG A 190 14.15 14.02 16.00
C ARG A 190 12.64 13.88 16.24
N ILE A 191 12.26 13.12 17.26
CA ILE A 191 10.89 12.97 17.73
C ILE A 191 10.92 13.27 19.23
N ASP A 192 10.08 14.21 19.66
CA ASP A 192 10.12 14.77 21.02
C ASP A 192 9.42 13.83 22.03
N GLN A 193 8.10 13.65 21.89
CA GLN A 193 7.27 12.68 22.61
C GLN A 193 6.05 12.31 21.77
N ALA A 194 5.49 11.11 21.98
CA ALA A 194 4.18 10.77 21.44
C ALA A 194 3.13 11.72 22.05
N PHE A 195 2.30 12.36 21.21
CA PHE A 195 1.34 13.40 21.60
C PHE A 195 1.95 14.71 22.14
N SER A 196 3.15 15.10 21.67
CA SER A 196 3.67 16.44 21.95
C SER A 196 2.81 17.51 21.27
N CYS A 197 2.30 18.47 22.04
CA CYS A 197 1.61 19.66 21.52
C CYS A 197 2.60 20.73 20.99
N ALA A 198 3.79 20.32 20.56
CA ALA A 198 4.81 21.22 20.04
C ALA A 198 4.30 22.00 18.81
N ASP A 199 4.60 23.30 18.76
CA ASP A 199 4.26 24.16 17.64
C ASP A 199 5.16 23.85 16.43
N ASN A 200 4.55 23.36 15.36
CA ASN A 200 5.21 23.02 14.11
C ASN A 200 4.88 24.03 12.98
N SER A 201 4.32 25.19 13.31
CA SER A 201 3.89 26.21 12.35
C SER A 201 5.05 26.96 11.69
N GLY A 202 6.26 26.86 12.26
CA GLY A 202 7.44 27.57 11.77
C GLY A 202 7.38 29.09 11.93
N THR A 203 6.43 29.61 12.72
CA THR A 203 6.42 31.02 13.10
C THR A 203 7.48 31.25 14.17
N VAL A 204 8.58 31.90 13.79
CA VAL A 204 9.48 32.50 14.77
C VAL A 204 8.71 33.61 15.50
N SER A 205 8.73 33.57 16.83
CA SER A 205 8.38 34.72 17.67
C SER A 205 9.60 35.61 17.84
#